data_AF-A0A536GCU9-F1
#
_entry.id   AF-A0A536GCU9-F1
#
_cell.length_a   1.000
_cell.length_b   1.000
_cell.length_c   1.000
_cell.angle_alpha   90.00
_cell.angle_beta   90.00
_cell.angle_gamma   90.00
#
_symmetry.space_group_name_H-M   'P 1'
#
loop_
_entity.id
_entity.type
_entity.pdbx_description
1 polymer ?
#
loop_
_entity_poly.entity_id
_entity_poly.type
_entity_poly.pdbx_seq_one_letter_code
_entity_poly.pdbx_strand_id
1 'polypeptide(L)'
;MPRNTARSRVGVALVVALGFYALSDILLWQRIFEAHDLSMFDPEYQTGHVAILVGMMALGAVLLLDSGLWALWFQGALYTLAFGGAEDILYYWLDGRQIPGVLPWLDRSRLIFVRPQRGDVTSLELLASAIFWVMVWVGLLVVLPRIALPLRRGARLTAKR
;
A
#
# COMPACT_ATOMS: atom_id res chain seq x y z
N MET A 1 25.89 0.39 2.42
CA MET A 1 25.33 0.24 1.06
C MET A 1 25.06 1.61 0.43
N PRO A 2 25.25 1.79 -0.88
CA PRO A 2 24.96 3.06 -1.55
C PRO A 2 23.49 3.43 -1.36
N ARG A 3 23.19 4.69 -1.01
CA ARG A 3 21.85 5.21 -0.71
C ARG A 3 20.80 5.02 -1.82
N ASN A 4 21.22 4.92 -3.09
CA ASN A 4 20.31 4.62 -4.21
C ASN A 4 19.79 3.18 -4.17
N THR A 5 20.64 2.24 -3.74
CA THR A 5 20.29 0.81 -3.67
C THR A 5 19.15 0.53 -2.69
N ALA A 6 19.12 1.20 -1.52
CA ALA A 6 18.07 0.97 -0.52
C ALA A 6 16.69 1.44 -1.00
N ARG A 7 16.62 2.62 -1.65
CA ARG A 7 15.37 3.16 -2.19
C ARG A 7 14.79 2.29 -3.30
N SER A 8 15.65 1.85 -4.23
CA SER A 8 15.23 0.92 -5.28
C SER A 8 14.78 -0.41 -4.69
N ARG A 9 15.51 -0.96 -3.71
CA ARG A 9 15.14 -2.20 -3.02
C ARG A 9 13.76 -2.11 -2.36
N VAL A 10 13.49 -1.06 -1.56
CA VAL A 10 12.19 -0.93 -0.88
C VAL A 10 11.04 -0.62 -1.85
N GLY A 11 11.32 0.11 -2.94
CA GLY A 11 10.33 0.35 -4.00
C GLY A 11 9.96 -0.92 -4.75
N VAL A 12 10.96 -1.73 -5.13
CA VAL A 12 10.73 -3.05 -5.75
C VAL A 12 9.98 -3.97 -4.79
N ALA A 13 10.41 -4.03 -3.52
CA ALA A 13 9.74 -4.83 -2.51
C ALA A 13 8.27 -4.43 -2.34
N LEU A 14 7.96 -3.13 -2.36
CA LEU A 14 6.59 -2.61 -2.27
C LEU A 14 5.74 -3.06 -3.46
N VAL A 15 6.24 -2.92 -4.68
CA VAL A 15 5.53 -3.34 -5.90
C VAL A 15 5.27 -4.85 -5.88
N VAL A 16 6.26 -5.64 -5.49
CA VAL A 16 6.12 -7.09 -5.37
C VAL A 16 5.09 -7.46 -4.31
N ALA A 17 5.16 -6.85 -3.12
CA ALA A 17 4.23 -7.13 -2.02
C ALA A 17 2.78 -6.77 -2.40
N LEU A 18 2.55 -5.58 -2.95
CA LEU A 18 1.22 -5.17 -3.43
C LEU A 18 0.69 -6.08 -4.54
N GLY A 19 1.54 -6.47 -5.49
CA GLY A 19 1.16 -7.40 -6.54
C GLY A 19 0.74 -8.76 -6.00
N PHE A 20 1.50 -9.35 -5.07
CA PHE A 20 1.12 -10.62 -4.45
C PHE A 20 -0.11 -10.51 -3.56
N TYR A 21 -0.29 -9.37 -2.89
CA TYR A 21 -1.45 -9.12 -2.04
C TYR A 21 -2.73 -9.06 -2.89
N ALA A 22 -2.72 -8.28 -3.98
CA ALA A 22 -3.82 -8.23 -4.95
C ALA A 22 -4.06 -9.57 -5.66
N LEU A 23 -3.00 -10.30 -6.02
CA LEU A 23 -3.15 -11.65 -6.57
C LEU A 23 -3.79 -12.62 -5.58
N SER A 24 -3.45 -12.53 -4.28
CA SER A 24 -4.09 -13.35 -3.26
C SER A 24 -5.58 -13.06 -3.17
N ASP A 25 -5.96 -11.79 -3.33
CA ASP A 25 -7.36 -11.38 -3.33
C ASP A 25 -8.11 -11.91 -4.56
N ILE A 26 -7.54 -11.76 -5.76
CA ILE A 26 -8.11 -12.36 -6.98
C ILE A 26 -8.28 -13.88 -6.84
N LEU A 27 -7.24 -14.57 -6.36
CA LEU A 27 -7.23 -16.03 -6.28
C LEU A 27 -8.20 -16.58 -5.23
N LEU A 28 -8.39 -15.86 -4.14
CA LEU A 28 -9.24 -16.30 -3.03
C LEU A 28 -10.62 -15.66 -3.14
N TRP A 29 -10.72 -14.34 -2.98
CA TRP A 29 -11.99 -13.62 -3.01
C TRP A 29 -12.71 -13.82 -4.35
N GLN A 30 -12.12 -13.37 -5.45
CA GLN A 30 -12.82 -13.34 -6.73
C GLN A 30 -13.16 -14.73 -7.26
N ARG A 31 -12.18 -15.65 -7.21
CA ARG A 31 -12.32 -16.98 -7.84
C ARG A 31 -13.04 -18.00 -6.97
N ILE A 32 -13.07 -17.81 -5.65
CA ILE A 32 -13.74 -18.74 -4.73
C ILE A 32 -15.00 -18.08 -4.18
N PHE A 33 -14.88 -16.95 -3.49
CA PHE A 33 -16.02 -16.37 -2.79
C PHE A 33 -17.03 -15.70 -3.72
N GLU A 34 -16.58 -14.80 -4.59
CA GLU A 34 -17.46 -14.09 -5.53
C GLU A 34 -18.05 -15.06 -6.57
N ALA A 35 -17.22 -15.93 -7.15
CA ALA A 35 -17.65 -16.89 -8.17
C ALA A 35 -18.67 -17.94 -7.68
N HIS A 36 -18.77 -18.18 -6.37
CA HIS A 36 -19.69 -19.15 -5.78
C HIS A 36 -20.74 -18.52 -4.85
N ASP A 37 -20.91 -17.19 -4.91
CA ASP A 37 -21.87 -16.43 -4.10
C ASP A 37 -21.74 -16.66 -2.58
N LEU A 38 -20.50 -16.74 -2.10
CA LEU A 38 -20.15 -17.02 -0.70
C LEU A 38 -19.90 -15.72 0.10
N SER A 39 -20.52 -14.61 -0.30
CA SER A 39 -20.35 -13.28 0.31
C SER A 39 -20.68 -13.25 1.81
N MET A 40 -21.47 -14.21 2.31
CA MET A 40 -21.76 -14.38 3.73
C MET A 40 -20.53 -14.66 4.61
N PHE A 41 -19.42 -15.10 4.02
CA PHE A 41 -18.15 -15.37 4.70
C PHE A 41 -17.12 -14.23 4.53
N ASP A 42 -17.56 -13.04 4.10
CA ASP A 42 -16.71 -11.84 4.02
C ASP A 42 -15.93 -11.58 5.33
N PRO A 43 -16.53 -11.61 6.53
CA PRO A 43 -15.79 -11.32 7.76
C PRO A 43 -14.62 -12.28 8.02
N GLU A 44 -14.80 -13.57 7.78
CA GLU A 44 -13.76 -14.58 7.89
C GLU A 44 -12.67 -14.38 6.85
N TYR A 45 -13.07 -14.08 5.61
CA TYR A 45 -12.15 -13.77 4.53
C TYR A 45 -11.28 -12.54 4.87
N GLN A 46 -11.90 -11.42 5.27
CA GLN A 46 -11.22 -10.18 5.62
C GLN A 46 -10.21 -10.39 6.75
N THR A 47 -10.53 -11.22 7.74
CA THR A 47 -9.59 -11.55 8.82
C THR A 47 -8.33 -12.25 8.27
N GLY A 48 -8.51 -13.22 7.36
CA GLY A 48 -7.40 -13.89 6.70
C GLY A 48 -6.61 -12.96 5.79
N HIS A 49 -7.29 -12.11 5.02
CA HIS A 49 -6.70 -11.13 4.13
C HIS A 49 -5.81 -10.13 4.90
N VAL A 50 -6.29 -9.59 6.02
CA VAL A 50 -5.48 -8.75 6.93
C VAL A 50 -4.27 -9.52 7.48
N ALA A 51 -4.44 -10.81 7.84
CA ALA A 51 -3.32 -11.62 8.32
C ALA A 51 -2.23 -11.80 7.26
N ILE A 52 -2.59 -11.94 5.98
CA ILE A 52 -1.64 -11.96 4.86
C ILE A 52 -0.88 -10.64 4.79
N LEU A 53 -1.56 -9.49 4.86
CA LEU A 53 -0.91 -8.18 4.84
C LEU A 53 0.11 -8.03 5.98
N VAL A 54 -0.31 -8.36 7.20
CA VAL A 54 0.56 -8.32 8.39
C VAL A 54 1.76 -9.26 8.23
N GLY A 55 1.56 -10.44 7.63
CA GLY A 55 2.64 -11.37 7.30
C GLY A 55 3.65 -10.76 6.32
N MET A 56 3.18 -10.12 5.24
CA MET A 56 4.06 -9.44 4.27
C MET A 56 4.79 -8.25 4.90
N MET A 57 4.12 -7.49 5.76
CA MET A 57 4.70 -6.42 6.55
C MET A 57 5.82 -6.94 7.46
N ALA A 58 5.56 -8.01 8.22
CA ALA A 58 6.55 -8.64 9.09
C ALA A 58 7.76 -9.17 8.31
N LEU A 59 7.53 -9.86 7.18
CA LEU A 59 8.59 -10.34 6.30
C LEU A 59 9.43 -9.18 5.76
N GLY A 60 8.78 -8.11 5.29
CA GLY A 60 9.46 -6.90 4.85
C GLY A 60 10.28 -6.23 5.96
N ALA A 61 9.78 -6.23 7.20
CA ALA A 61 10.51 -5.68 8.35
C ALA A 61 11.82 -6.43 8.61
N VAL A 62 11.81 -7.75 8.46
CA VAL A 62 13.00 -8.59 8.61
C VAL A 62 13.96 -8.42 7.42
N LEU A 63 13.46 -8.53 6.18
CA LEU A 63 14.28 -8.50 4.97
C LEU A 63 14.87 -7.12 4.66
N LEU A 64 14.24 -6.05 5.14
CA LEU A 64 14.66 -4.67 4.91
C LEU A 64 15.24 -4.01 6.17
N LEU A 65 15.53 -4.78 7.23
CA LEU A 65 16.03 -4.25 8.50
C LEU A 65 17.28 -3.38 8.32
N ASP A 66 18.16 -3.77 7.40
CA ASP A 66 19.39 -3.05 7.03
C ASP A 66 19.14 -1.70 6.33
N SER A 67 17.91 -1.46 5.88
CA SER A 67 17.50 -0.27 5.14
C SER A 67 17.01 0.86 6.07
N GLY A 68 16.93 0.61 7.38
CA GLY A 68 16.64 1.62 8.41
C GLY A 68 15.30 2.31 8.20
N LEU A 69 15.29 3.64 8.09
CA LEU A 69 14.07 4.43 7.90
C LEU A 69 13.27 4.03 6.64
N TRP A 70 13.92 3.44 5.64
CA TRP A 70 13.24 2.94 4.45
C TRP A 70 12.43 1.68 4.70
N ALA A 71 12.77 0.88 5.72
CA ALA A 71 11.93 -0.22 6.16
C ALA A 71 10.60 0.31 6.72
N LEU A 72 10.65 1.38 7.53
CA LEU A 72 9.45 2.04 8.05
C LEU A 72 8.62 2.69 6.93
N TRP A 73 9.30 3.30 5.95
CA TRP A 73 8.64 3.82 4.75
C TRP A 73 7.90 2.70 4.01
N PHE A 74 8.51 1.52 3.84
CA PHE A 74 7.85 0.37 3.22
C PHE A 74 6.61 -0.08 4.00
N GLN A 75 6.68 -0.15 5.35
CA GLN A 75 5.52 -0.53 6.17
C GLN A 75 4.34 0.42 5.98
N GLY A 76 4.60 1.73 6.07
CA GLY A 76 3.57 2.74 5.90
C GLY A 76 2.99 2.75 4.49
N ALA A 77 3.85 2.64 3.47
CA ALA A 77 3.45 2.61 2.08
C ALA A 77 2.59 1.38 1.78
N LEU A 78 3.02 0.18 2.20
CA LEU A 78 2.28 -1.04 1.96
C LEU A 78 0.89 -0.99 2.61
N TYR A 79 0.81 -0.64 3.90
CA TYR A 79 -0.46 -0.56 4.62
C TYR A 79 -1.45 0.43 3.99
N THR A 80 -0.99 1.66 3.72
CA THR A 80 -1.88 2.70 3.20
C THR A 80 -2.20 2.55 1.72
N LEU A 81 -1.36 1.90 0.92
CA LEU A 81 -1.71 1.58 -0.47
C LEU A 81 -2.67 0.40 -0.54
N ALA A 82 -2.53 -0.59 0.36
CA ALA A 82 -3.47 -1.69 0.52
C ALA A 82 -4.88 -1.17 0.85
N PHE A 83 -5.02 -0.35 1.90
CA PHE A 83 -6.33 0.16 2.33
C PHE A 83 -6.75 1.50 1.70
N GLY A 84 -5.88 2.11 0.89
CA GLY A 84 -6.11 3.42 0.29
C GLY A 84 -6.69 3.36 -1.12
N GLY A 85 -6.96 2.17 -1.64
CA GLY A 85 -7.56 1.94 -2.95
C GLY A 85 -6.58 1.56 -4.06
N ALA A 86 -5.27 1.58 -3.81
CA ALA A 86 -4.30 1.23 -4.86
C ALA A 86 -4.27 -0.27 -5.12
N GLU A 87 -4.47 -1.08 -4.08
CA GLU A 87 -4.61 -2.52 -4.19
C GLU A 87 -5.88 -2.92 -4.95
N ASP A 88 -7.03 -2.31 -4.65
CA ASP A 88 -8.28 -2.58 -5.38
C ASP A 88 -8.16 -2.26 -6.89
N ILE A 89 -7.40 -1.21 -7.23
CA ILE A 89 -7.10 -0.91 -8.64
C ILE A 89 -6.27 -2.05 -9.26
N LEU A 90 -5.26 -2.54 -8.55
CA LEU A 90 -4.46 -3.68 -8.99
C LEU A 90 -5.31 -4.96 -9.12
N TYR A 91 -6.24 -5.20 -8.19
CA TYR A 91 -7.18 -6.32 -8.23
C TYR A 91 -7.93 -6.36 -9.57
N TYR A 92 -8.53 -5.24 -10.00
CA TYR A 92 -9.24 -5.20 -11.28
C TYR A 92 -8.28 -5.27 -12.48
N TRP A 93 -7.17 -4.53 -12.45
CA TRP A 93 -6.25 -4.47 -13.58
C TRP A 93 -5.53 -5.80 -13.84
N LEU A 94 -5.14 -6.53 -12.79
CA LEU A 94 -4.45 -7.81 -12.92
C LEU A 94 -5.37 -8.91 -13.44
N ASP A 95 -6.68 -8.83 -13.19
CA ASP A 95 -7.67 -9.74 -13.78
C ASP A 95 -8.24 -9.23 -15.12
N GLY A 96 -7.76 -8.09 -15.62
CA GLY A 96 -8.20 -7.51 -16.90
C GLY A 96 -9.65 -7.02 -16.89
N ARG A 97 -10.21 -6.76 -15.71
CA ARG A 97 -11.59 -6.28 -15.53
C ARG A 97 -11.63 -4.75 -15.45
N GLN A 98 -12.77 -4.19 -15.84
CA GLN A 98 -13.06 -2.77 -15.57
C GLN A 98 -13.44 -2.59 -14.11
N ILE A 99 -12.97 -1.50 -13.50
CA ILE A 99 -13.38 -1.10 -12.15
C ILE A 99 -14.88 -0.75 -12.20
N PRO A 100 -15.73 -1.38 -11.38
CA PRO A 100 -17.16 -1.05 -11.33
C PRO A 100 -17.39 0.43 -11.02
N GLY A 101 -18.49 0.99 -11.52
CA GLY A 101 -18.86 2.39 -11.22
C GLY A 101 -19.04 2.64 -9.72
N VAL A 102 -19.46 1.60 -8.98
CA VAL A 102 -19.76 1.62 -7.57
C VAL A 102 -19.22 0.34 -6.92
N LEU A 103 -18.59 0.46 -5.76
CA LEU A 103 -17.99 -0.62 -4.96
C LEU A 103 -18.62 -0.65 -3.56
N PRO A 104 -19.77 -1.31 -3.36
CA PRO A 104 -20.49 -1.34 -2.08
C PRO A 104 -19.79 -2.13 -0.98
N TRP A 105 -18.92 -3.08 -1.34
CA TRP A 105 -18.14 -3.91 -0.40
C TRP A 105 -16.89 -3.20 0.13
N LEU A 106 -16.45 -2.12 -0.52
CA LEU A 106 -15.34 -1.34 -0.02
C LEU A 106 -15.78 -0.64 1.26
N ASP A 107 -15.18 -1.06 2.37
CA ASP A 107 -15.45 -0.44 3.66
C ASP A 107 -15.17 1.06 3.54
N ARG A 108 -16.02 1.87 4.18
CA ARG A 108 -15.85 3.33 4.31
C ARG A 108 -14.64 3.70 5.18
N SER A 109 -13.70 2.75 5.31
CA SER A 109 -12.47 2.80 6.06
C SER A 109 -11.68 4.03 5.65
N ARG A 110 -11.11 4.67 6.66
CA ARG A 110 -10.77 6.11 6.69
C ARG A 110 -9.75 6.56 5.64
N LEU A 111 -9.09 5.63 4.96
CA LEU A 111 -8.03 5.92 4.01
C LEU A 111 -8.55 6.20 2.60
N ILE A 112 -9.81 5.88 2.30
CA ILE A 112 -10.53 6.41 1.11
C ILE A 112 -11.31 7.65 1.57
N PHE A 113 -10.73 8.83 1.38
CA PHE A 113 -11.16 10.07 2.06
C PHE A 113 -11.80 11.14 1.15
N VAL A 114 -11.79 10.97 -0.17
CA VAL A 114 -12.47 11.88 -1.10
C VAL A 114 -13.95 11.52 -1.11
N ARG A 115 -14.83 12.43 -0.65
CA ARG A 115 -16.27 12.15 -0.41
C ARG A 115 -17.18 13.13 -1.15
N PRO A 116 -18.24 12.65 -1.80
CA PRO A 116 -19.58 13.19 -1.74
C PRO A 116 -20.37 12.52 -0.59
N GLN A 117 -21.32 13.24 -0.01
CA GLN A 117 -22.13 12.77 1.12
C GLN A 117 -23.09 11.63 0.70
N ARG A 118 -23.13 10.56 1.51
CA ARG A 118 -24.05 9.40 1.49
C ARG A 118 -24.02 8.58 0.19
N GLY A 119 -23.40 7.39 0.26
CA GLY A 119 -23.40 6.41 -0.83
C GLY A 119 -22.40 5.28 -0.61
N ASP A 120 -22.32 4.40 -1.60
CA ASP A 120 -21.26 3.41 -1.80
C ASP A 120 -20.05 4.09 -2.47
N VAL A 121 -18.85 3.50 -2.33
CA VAL A 121 -17.62 4.08 -2.88
C VAL A 121 -17.69 4.08 -4.41
N THR A 122 -17.36 5.20 -5.05
CA THR A 122 -17.30 5.27 -6.52
C THR A 122 -15.89 4.98 -7.05
N SER A 123 -15.79 4.50 -8.29
CA SER A 123 -14.48 4.31 -8.96
C SER A 123 -13.64 5.59 -9.01
N LEU A 124 -14.28 6.76 -9.10
CA LEU A 124 -13.60 8.05 -9.08
C LEU A 124 -12.96 8.34 -7.71
N GLU A 125 -13.69 8.06 -6.63
CA GLU A 125 -13.19 8.23 -5.26
C GLU A 125 -12.03 7.28 -4.97
N LEU A 126 -12.17 6.03 -5.41
CA LEU A 126 -11.12 5.02 -5.34
C LEU A 126 -9.85 5.51 -6.04
N LEU A 127 -9.98 5.93 -7.30
CA LEU A 127 -8.86 6.41 -8.10
C LEU A 127 -8.22 7.66 -7.49
N ALA A 128 -9.03 8.62 -7.03
CA ALA A 128 -8.53 9.83 -6.38
C ALA A 128 -7.74 9.51 -5.10
N SER A 129 -8.26 8.59 -4.27
CA SER A 129 -7.59 8.12 -3.06
C SER A 129 -6.26 7.41 -3.37
N ALA A 130 -6.28 6.48 -4.32
CA ALA A 130 -5.09 5.74 -4.72
C ALA A 130 -4.00 6.68 -5.27
N ILE A 131 -4.37 7.61 -6.15
CA ILE A 131 -3.45 8.63 -6.68
C ILE A 131 -2.84 9.46 -5.54
N PHE A 132 -3.65 9.89 -4.57
CA PHE A 132 -3.16 10.64 -3.44
C PHE A 132 -2.13 9.86 -2.63
N TRP A 133 -2.43 8.62 -2.24
CA TRP A 133 -1.49 7.83 -1.44
C TRP A 133 -0.21 7.52 -2.20
N VAL A 134 -0.30 7.18 -3.49
CA VAL A 134 0.87 7.02 -4.36
C VAL A 134 1.71 8.29 -4.39
N MET A 135 1.08 9.45 -4.59
CA MET A 135 1.75 10.76 -4.60
C MET A 135 2.45 11.07 -3.27
N VAL A 136 1.79 10.78 -2.14
CA VAL A 136 2.37 10.96 -0.79
C VAL A 136 3.64 10.11 -0.63
N TRP A 137 3.58 8.82 -0.95
CA TRP A 137 4.72 7.92 -0.74
C TRP A 137 5.85 8.15 -1.73
N VAL A 138 5.54 8.38 -3.01
CA VAL A 138 6.53 8.77 -4.02
C VAL A 138 7.17 10.11 -3.64
N GLY A 139 6.37 11.08 -3.19
CA GLY A 139 6.85 12.36 -2.68
C GLY A 139 7.82 12.18 -1.52
N LEU A 140 7.47 11.37 -0.52
CA LEU A 140 8.36 11.04 0.60
C LEU A 140 9.65 10.34 0.12
N LEU A 141 9.55 9.39 -0.81
CA LEU A 141 10.72 8.68 -1.37
C LEU A 141 11.74 9.63 -2.03
N VAL A 142 11.25 10.72 -2.63
CA VAL A 142 12.06 11.74 -3.32
C VAL A 142 12.55 12.85 -2.38
N VAL A 143 11.70 13.31 -1.45
CA VAL A 143 11.95 14.50 -0.62
C VAL A 143 12.77 14.18 0.64
N LEU A 144 12.47 13.09 1.35
CA LEU A 144 13.13 12.73 2.62
C LEU A 144 14.67 12.69 2.55
N PRO A 145 15.30 12.13 1.48
CA PRO A 145 16.76 12.14 1.34
C PRO A 145 17.35 13.55 1.26
N ARG A 146 16.62 14.50 0.65
CA ARG A 146 17.05 15.88 0.45
C ARG A 146 17.10 16.65 1.77
N ILE A 147 16.19 16.34 2.70
CA ILE A 147 16.12 16.95 4.04
C ILE A 147 17.14 16.32 5.00
N ALA A 148 17.37 15.02 4.92
CA ALA A 148 18.31 14.30 5.81
C ALA A 148 19.80 14.55 5.48
N LEU A 149 20.12 15.08 4.29
CA LEU A 149 21.49 15.39 3.85
C LEU A 149 22.10 16.62 4.56
N PRO A 150 21.40 17.79 4.64
CA PRO A 150 21.86 18.97 5.38
C PRO A 150 22.04 18.72 6.88
N LEU A 151 21.08 18.01 7.52
CA LEU A 151 21.10 17.76 8.97
C LEU A 151 22.34 16.97 9.43
N ARG A 152 22.77 15.97 8.64
CA ARG A 152 24.01 15.21 8.93
C ARG A 152 25.30 16.02 8.72
N ARG A 153 25.28 17.05 7.86
CA ARG A 153 26.44 17.95 7.67
C ARG A 153 26.55 18.96 8.81
N GLY A 154 25.42 19.52 9.26
CA GLY A 154 25.38 20.43 10.41
C GLY A 154 25.86 19.77 11.71
N ALA A 155 25.40 18.55 11.99
CA ALA A 155 25.80 17.80 13.20
C ALA A 155 27.29 17.40 13.23
N ARG A 156 27.94 17.22 12.07
CA ARG A 156 29.38 16.94 12.00
C ARG A 156 30.26 18.17 12.24
N LEU A 157 29.74 19.36 11.99
CA LEU A 157 30.49 20.60 12.18
C LEU A 157 30.48 21.05 13.65
N THR A 158 29.43 20.71 14.40
CA THR A 158 29.36 20.97 15.85
C THR A 158 30.13 19.96 16.69
N ALA A 159 30.24 18.70 16.26
CA ALA A 159 31.00 17.66 16.99
C ALA A 159 32.53 17.75 16.81
N LYS A 160 33.04 18.71 16.03
CA LYS A 160 34.48 18.94 15.79
C LYS A 160 35.02 20.21 16.49
N ARG A 161 34.21 20.87 17.32
CA ARG A 161 34.64 21.94 18.23
C ARG A 161 34.63 21.43 19.66
#